data_AF-T1BSK0-F1
#
_entry.id   AF-T1BSK0-F1
#
_cell.length_a   1.000
_cell.length_b   1.000
_cell.length_c   1.000
_cell.angle_alpha   90.00
_cell.angle_beta   90.00
_cell.angle_gamma   90.00
#
_symmetry.space_group_name_H-M   'P 1'
#
loop_
_entity.id
_entity.type
_entity.pdbx_description
1 polymer ?
#
loop_
_entity_poly.entity_id
_entity_poly.type
_entity_poly.pdbx_seq_one_letter_code
_entity_poly.pdbx_strand_id
1 'polypeptide(L)' 'MSESERPRPKVPTGVAGLDEMLGGGFPAGHVILVSGLPGTGKTCLGLQFLFAGLAQGQN' A
#
# COMPACT_ATOMS: atom_id res chain seq x y z
N MET A 1 3.83 17.89 -20.81
CA MET A 1 3.74 16.77 -19.84
C MET A 1 3.36 17.36 -18.50
N SER A 2 2.19 16.97 -17.99
CA SER A 2 1.66 17.47 -16.71
C SER A 2 2.51 16.91 -15.56
N GLU A 3 2.65 17.66 -14.47
CA GLU A 3 3.32 17.25 -13.22
C GLU A 3 2.78 15.91 -12.68
N SER A 4 1.57 15.52 -13.10
CA SER A 4 0.87 14.29 -12.75
C SER A 4 1.49 12.98 -13.27
N GLU A 5 2.42 13.00 -14.24
CA GLU A 5 2.93 11.78 -14.91
C GLU A 5 4.26 11.25 -14.38
N ARG A 6 4.89 11.90 -13.39
CA ARG A 6 6.15 11.38 -12.81
C ARG A 6 5.86 10.19 -11.88
N PRO A 7 6.55 9.05 -12.04
CA PRO A 7 6.35 7.90 -11.15
C PRO A 7 6.74 8.29 -9.72
N ARG A 8 5.75 8.28 -8.83
CA ARG A 8 5.96 8.54 -7.40
C ARG A 8 6.61 7.34 -6.72
N PRO A 9 7.40 7.56 -5.64
CA PRO A 9 7.91 6.45 -4.84
C PRO A 9 6.76 5.57 -4.36
N LYS A 10 7.00 4.25 -4.30
CA LYS A 10 6.03 3.28 -3.80
C LYS A 10 6.31 2.94 -2.35
N VAL A 11 5.24 2.70 -1.60
CA VAL A 11 5.26 2.32 -0.19
C VAL A 11 4.89 0.84 -0.11
N PRO A 12 5.76 -0.03 0.42
CA PRO A 12 5.45 -1.45 0.59
C PRO A 12 4.20 -1.67 1.43
N THR A 13 3.39 -2.65 1.04
CA THR A 13 2.17 -3.05 1.76
C THR A 13 2.48 -3.85 3.02
N GLY A 14 3.67 -4.43 3.11
CA GLY A 14 4.04 -5.38 4.17
C GLY A 14 3.57 -6.81 3.89
N VAL A 15 3.03 -7.06 2.69
CA VAL A 15 2.62 -8.39 2.21
C VAL A 15 3.42 -8.68 0.95
N ALA A 16 4.45 -9.53 1.06
CA ALA A 16 5.42 -9.77 -0.01
C ALA A 16 4.79 -10.11 -1.37
N GLY A 17 3.80 -11.01 -1.40
CA GLY A 17 3.11 -11.38 -2.64
C GLY A 17 2.31 -10.23 -3.25
N LEU A 18 1.70 -9.38 -2.42
CA LEU A 18 0.97 -8.20 -2.91
C LEU A 18 1.93 -7.12 -3.41
N ASP A 19 3.07 -6.94 -2.74
CA ASP A 19 4.12 -6.01 -3.17
C ASP A 19 4.69 -6.40 -4.52
N GLU A 20 4.92 -7.69 -4.76
CA GLU A 20 5.33 -8.20 -6.06
C GLU A 20 4.27 -7.91 -7.14
N MET A 21 3.00 -8.22 -6.87
CA MET A 21 1.89 -7.95 -7.80
C MET A 21 1.72 -6.46 -8.13
N LEU A 22 1.98 -5.57 -7.15
CA LEU A 22 1.89 -4.11 -7.32
C LEU A 22 3.20 -3.48 -7.83
N GLY A 23 4.27 -4.28 -7.99
CA GLY A 23 5.59 -3.81 -8.40
C GLY A 23 6.23 -2.87 -7.38
N GLY A 24 6.21 -3.23 -6.10
CA GLY A 24 6.84 -2.51 -4.98
C GLY A 24 5.87 -1.82 -4.00
N GLY A 25 4.56 -2.06 -4.13
CA GLY A 25 3.53 -1.56 -3.19
C GLY A 25 2.70 -0.38 -3.72
N PHE A 26 2.07 0.36 -2.80
CA PHE A 26 1.14 1.45 -3.13
C PHE A 26 1.85 2.73 -3.56
N PRO A 27 1.30 3.52 -4.49
CA PRO A 27 1.91 4.79 -4.88
C PRO A 27 1.77 5.83 -3.76
N ALA A 28 2.87 6.44 -3.35
CA ALA A 28 2.88 7.42 -2.26
C ALA A 28 1.97 8.64 -2.55
N GLY A 29 1.31 9.15 -1.51
CA GLY A 29 0.45 10.34 -1.60
C GLY A 29 -0.82 10.14 -2.43
N HIS A 30 -1.35 8.91 -2.47
CA HIS A 30 -2.64 8.58 -3.09
C HIS A 30 -3.60 7.98 -2.09
N VAL A 31 -4.90 8.12 -2.38
CA VAL A 31 -5.96 7.39 -1.69
C VAL A 31 -6.12 6.02 -2.34
N ILE A 32 -6.08 4.97 -1.54
CA ILE A 32 -6.26 3.58 -1.98
C ILE A 32 -7.60 3.06 -1.47
N LEU A 33 -8.46 2.60 -2.40
CA LEU A 33 -9.72 1.95 -2.05
C LEU A 33 -9.52 0.43 -1.99
N VAL A 34 -9.74 -0.14 -0.80
CA VAL A 34 -9.75 -1.59 -0.60
C VAL A 34 -11.19 -2.07 -0.43
N SER A 35 -11.67 -2.90 -1.36
CA SER A 35 -13.05 -3.42 -1.39
C SER A 35 -13.11 -4.94 -1.42
N GLY A 36 -14.17 -5.51 -0.85
CA GLY A 36 -14.41 -6.95 -0.79
C GLY A 36 -15.50 -7.33 0.21
N LEU A 37 -16.02 -8.55 0.10
CA LEU A 37 -17.06 -9.12 0.98
C LEU A 37 -16.67 -9.10 2.48
N PRO A 38 -17.63 -9.20 3.42
CA PRO A 38 -17.31 -9.39 4.83
C PRO A 38 -16.36 -10.58 5.05
N GLY A 39 -15.41 -10.45 5.98
CA GLY A 39 -14.44 -11.51 6.29
C GLY A 39 -13.24 -11.63 5.34
N THR A 40 -13.14 -10.84 4.27
CA THR A 40 -12.02 -10.92 3.31
C THR A 40 -10.69 -10.28 3.77
N GLY A 41 -10.59 -9.88 5.04
CA GLY A 41 -9.33 -9.38 5.61
C GLY A 41 -8.97 -7.92 5.32
N LYS A 42 -9.90 -7.07 4.84
CA LYS A 42 -9.63 -5.64 4.55
C LYS A 42 -9.00 -4.87 5.73
N THR A 43 -9.57 -5.03 6.92
CA THR A 43 -9.04 -4.41 8.15
C THR A 43 -7.67 -4.99 8.49
N CYS A 44 -7.47 -6.30 8.28
CA CYS A 44 -6.18 -6.95 8.52
C CYS A 44 -5.10 -6.41 7.55
N LEU A 45 -5.43 -6.21 6.28
CA LEU A 45 -4.54 -5.56 5.32
C LEU A 45 -4.18 -4.13 5.74
N GLY A 46 -5.16 -3.35 6.19
CA GLY A 46 -4.91 -2.00 6.70
C GLY A 46 -3.99 -1.98 7.92
N LEU A 47 -4.21 -2.87 8.88
CA LEU A 47 -3.36 -3.01 10.06
C LEU A 47 -1.95 -3.51 9.70
N GLN A 48 -1.84 -4.46 8.77
CA GLN A 48 -0.55 -4.95 8.28
C GLN A 48 0.26 -3.83 7.63
N PHE A 49 -0.40 -2.99 6.82
CA PHE A 49 0.24 -1.82 6.20
C PHE A 49 0.76 -0.83 7.25
N LEU A 50 -0.06 -0.50 8.26
CA LEU A 50 0.34 0.39 9.36
C LEU A 50 1.49 -0.20 10.17
N PHE A 51 1.42 -1.49 10.52
CA PHE A 51 2.46 -2.18 11.27
C PHE A 51 3.78 -2.25 10.49
N ALA A 52 3.72 -2.54 9.19
CA ALA A 52 4.88 -2.53 8.32
C ALA A 52 5.50 -1.14 8.21
N GLY A 53 4.68 -0.08 8.09
CA GLY A 53 5.14 1.31 8.12
C GLY A 53 5.88 1.64 9.40
N LEU A 54 5.30 1.31 10.57
CA LEU A 54 5.95 1.50 11.87
C LEU A 54 7.27 0.72 11.98
N ALA A 55 7.31 -0.53 11.53
CA ALA A 55 8.52 -1.35 11.54
C ALA A 55 9.64 -0.78 10.64
N GLN A 56 9.28 0.01 9.63
CA GLN A 56 10.22 0.72 8.75
C GLN A 56 10.52 2.16 9.20
N GLY A 57 10.01 2.58 10.36
CA GLY A 57 10.24 3.93 10.90
C GLY A 57 9.44 5.03 10.19
N GLN A 58 8.35 4.67 9.51
CA GLN A 58 7.41 5.63 8.92
C GLN A 58 6.41 6.10 9.98
N ASN A 59 6.12 7.40 10.03
CA ASN A 59 5.22 8.03 11.00
C ASN A 59 4.28 9.02 10.32
#